data_AF-A0A377JMF8-F1
#
_entry.id   AF-A0A377JMF8-F1
#
_cell.length_a   1.000
_cell.length_b   1.000
_cell.length_c   1.000
_cell.angle_alpha   90.00
_cell.angle_beta   90.00
_cell.angle_gamma   90.00
#
_symmetry.space_group_name_H-M   'P 1'
#
loop_
_entity.id
_entity.type
_entity.pdbx_description
1 polymer ?
#
loop_
_entity_poly.entity_id
_entity_poly.type
_entity_poly.pdbx_seq_one_letter_code
_entity_poly.pdbx_strand_id
1 'polypeptide(L)'
;MINNTRIKVIFSLILFALFVFTNLTLFTSQFSQSFSHLFLIFIREDQFFDSLSIFLLLCGFVLSGMFVIMSSWYQTSNTLQRVIMLSLSIIFIYLVILKSTHTTQTEDIMDMFAIEGSIYHRGFFELLVDYLPRIVLIACAYILFVYVPLLFLIFGIHPNQHNQIGKMLYDMRPSINVVIAVLFALSLQPYYFRDNLYAYFDIFALFVGFGLLIWVMIKHRDLFGFYEYMNFALLVLNIIICFICTSVLAISDNYFNARYAFLVFAFVGWCAEWMYDNIKPDEE
;
A
#
# COMPACT_ATOMS: atom_id res chain seq x y z
N MET A 1 -6.59 -26.37 0.60
CA MET A 1 -7.54 -25.23 0.81
C MET A 1 -7.37 -24.47 2.14
N ILE A 2 -7.05 -25.12 3.27
CA ILE A 2 -7.00 -24.53 4.65
C ILE A 2 -5.92 -23.45 4.86
N ASN A 3 -4.92 -23.42 3.98
CA ASN A 3 -3.61 -22.86 4.29
C ASN A 3 -3.38 -21.50 3.56
N ASN A 4 -4.03 -21.27 2.40
CA ASN A 4 -4.20 -19.93 1.79
C ASN A 4 -5.05 -19.03 2.72
N THR A 5 -6.04 -19.63 3.41
CA THR A 5 -6.87 -18.95 4.39
C THR A 5 -6.05 -18.31 5.51
N ARG A 6 -4.97 -18.94 5.99
CA ARG A 6 -4.15 -18.41 7.09
C ARG A 6 -3.44 -17.11 6.73
N ILE A 7 -2.87 -17.01 5.53
CA ILE A 7 -2.22 -15.76 5.08
C ILE A 7 -3.25 -14.65 4.95
N LYS A 8 -4.41 -14.94 4.35
CA LYS A 8 -5.52 -13.99 4.26
C LYS A 8 -5.98 -13.50 5.63
N VAL A 9 -6.08 -14.39 6.61
CA VAL A 9 -6.45 -14.06 8.00
C VAL A 9 -5.40 -13.12 8.60
N ILE A 10 -4.12 -13.51 8.56
CA ILE A 10 -3.02 -12.71 9.14
C ILE A 10 -2.94 -11.34 8.48
N PHE A 11 -3.01 -11.28 7.16
CA PHE A 11 -3.01 -10.03 6.40
C PHE A 11 -4.18 -9.13 6.81
N SER A 12 -5.40 -9.67 6.92
CA SER A 12 -6.57 -8.90 7.30
C SER A 12 -6.53 -8.44 8.76
N LEU A 13 -5.98 -9.24 9.68
CA LEU A 13 -5.80 -8.86 11.08
C LEU A 13 -4.78 -7.73 11.24
N ILE A 14 -3.66 -7.80 10.52
CA ILE A 14 -2.66 -6.74 10.52
C ILE A 14 -3.25 -5.46 9.91
N LEU A 15 -3.95 -5.57 8.78
CA LEU A 15 -4.64 -4.44 8.16
C LEU A 15 -5.64 -3.80 9.14
N PHE A 16 -6.44 -4.60 9.84
CA PHE A 16 -7.36 -4.12 10.86
C PHE A 16 -6.63 -3.41 12.01
N ALA A 17 -5.56 -3.99 12.55
CA ALA A 17 -4.78 -3.37 13.62
C ALA A 17 -4.19 -2.02 13.20
N LEU A 18 -3.60 -1.95 12.01
CA LEU A 18 -3.06 -0.72 11.43
C LEU A 18 -4.16 0.30 11.14
N PHE A 19 -5.32 -0.14 10.65
CA PHE A 19 -6.50 0.69 10.45
C PHE A 19 -6.94 1.34 11.76
N VAL A 20 -7.13 0.54 12.82
CA VAL A 20 -7.57 1.04 14.12
C VAL A 20 -6.56 2.06 14.66
N PHE A 21 -5.27 1.74 14.63
CA PHE A 21 -4.23 2.66 15.07
C PHE A 21 -4.26 3.98 14.29
N THR A 22 -4.24 3.91 12.96
CA THR A 22 -4.18 5.11 12.10
C THR A 22 -5.43 5.97 12.21
N ASN A 23 -6.60 5.36 12.23
CA ASN A 23 -7.86 6.11 12.28
C ASN A 23 -8.13 6.65 13.68
N LEU A 24 -7.77 5.93 14.75
CA LEU A 24 -7.89 6.45 16.11
C LEU A 24 -6.97 7.65 16.34
N THR A 25 -5.74 7.60 15.83
CA THR A 25 -4.78 8.70 15.94
C THR A 25 -5.23 9.93 15.14
N LEU A 26 -5.74 9.73 13.92
CA LEU A 26 -6.38 10.79 13.11
C LEU A 26 -7.58 11.43 13.82
N PHE A 27 -8.53 10.60 14.26
CA PHE A 27 -9.76 11.07 14.90
C PHE A 27 -9.46 11.81 16.21
N THR A 28 -8.54 11.29 17.01
CA THR A 28 -8.09 11.94 18.25
C THR A 28 -7.46 13.31 17.95
N SER A 29 -6.68 13.41 16.88
CA SER A 29 -6.05 14.68 16.47
C SER A 29 -7.07 15.70 15.97
N GLN A 30 -8.15 15.26 15.33
CA GLN A 30 -9.21 16.16 14.85
C GLN A 30 -10.09 16.68 16.00
N PHE A 31 -10.42 15.83 16.98
CA PHE A 31 -11.47 16.14 17.96
C PHE A 31 -10.96 16.41 19.39
N SER A 32 -9.72 16.05 19.72
CA SER A 32 -9.15 16.29 21.05
C SER A 32 -8.22 17.49 21.06
N GLN A 33 -8.56 18.52 21.84
CA GLN A 33 -7.68 19.69 22.03
C GLN A 33 -6.34 19.32 22.66
N SER A 34 -6.33 18.34 23.58
CA SER A 34 -5.10 17.90 24.25
C SER A 34 -4.14 17.12 23.35
N PHE A 35 -4.65 16.58 22.23
CA PHE A 35 -3.91 15.68 21.34
C PHE A 35 -4.01 16.08 19.88
N SER A 36 -4.25 17.37 19.59
CA SER A 36 -4.44 17.90 18.24
C SER A 36 -3.29 17.59 17.27
N HIS A 37 -2.09 17.35 17.80
CA HIS A 37 -0.88 17.08 17.04
C HIS A 37 -0.44 15.62 17.08
N LEU A 38 -1.22 14.72 17.67
CA LEU A 38 -0.81 13.34 17.91
C LEU A 38 -0.54 12.57 16.61
N PHE A 39 -1.37 12.76 15.58
CA PHE A 39 -1.14 12.20 14.26
C PHE A 39 0.11 12.78 13.60
N LEU A 40 0.30 14.11 13.68
CA LEU A 40 1.49 14.81 13.15
C LEU A 40 2.79 14.26 13.75
N ILE A 41 2.78 13.92 15.04
CA ILE A 41 3.93 13.29 15.70
C ILE A 41 4.23 11.93 15.07
N PHE A 42 3.22 11.10 14.80
CA PHE A 42 3.45 9.76 14.25
C PHE A 42 3.87 9.73 12.78
N ILE A 43 3.45 10.72 11.98
CA ILE A 43 3.79 10.79 10.55
C ILE A 43 5.13 11.47 10.26
N ARG A 44 5.76 12.09 11.26
CA ARG A 44 7.08 12.72 11.09
C ARG A 44 8.14 11.69 10.68
N GLU A 45 9.18 12.18 10.01
CA GLU A 45 10.39 11.40 9.72
C GLU A 45 10.96 10.80 11.00
N ASP A 46 11.54 9.60 10.88
CA ASP A 46 12.08 8.78 11.98
C ASP A 46 11.08 8.37 13.08
N GLN A 47 9.78 8.64 12.91
CA GLN A 47 8.75 8.25 13.87
C GLN A 47 8.06 6.94 13.46
N PHE A 48 6.83 6.74 13.95
CA PHE A 48 6.14 5.45 13.89
C PHE A 48 5.95 4.93 12.48
N PHE A 49 5.36 5.70 11.55
CA PHE A 49 5.09 5.19 10.20
C PHE A 49 6.37 4.95 9.39
N ASP A 50 7.40 5.74 9.69
CA ASP A 50 8.70 5.59 9.06
C ASP A 50 9.39 4.29 9.52
N SER A 51 9.47 4.10 10.83
CA SER A 51 9.95 2.88 11.49
C SER A 51 9.14 1.65 11.10
N LEU A 52 7.81 1.77 11.00
CA LEU A 52 6.92 0.70 10.55
C LEU A 52 7.24 0.30 9.11
N SER A 53 7.48 1.26 8.22
CA SER A 53 7.88 0.97 6.84
C SER A 53 9.21 0.20 6.79
N ILE A 54 10.20 0.60 7.59
CA ILE A 54 11.49 -0.10 7.69
C ILE A 54 11.28 -1.54 8.18
N PHE A 55 10.47 -1.72 9.23
CA PHE A 55 10.15 -3.03 9.77
C PHE A 55 9.46 -3.92 8.73
N LEU A 56 8.48 -3.38 7.99
CA LEU A 56 7.78 -4.13 6.93
C LEU A 56 8.72 -4.50 5.77
N LEU A 57 9.61 -3.61 5.35
CA LEU A 57 10.63 -3.92 4.34
C LEU A 57 11.58 -5.04 4.82
N LEU A 58 11.96 -5.03 6.09
CA LEU A 58 12.76 -6.09 6.70
C LEU A 58 12.00 -7.42 6.73
N CYS A 59 10.69 -7.41 7.05
CA CYS A 59 9.84 -8.59 6.90
C CYS A 59 9.80 -9.09 5.45
N GLY A 60 9.69 -8.19 4.47
CA GLY A 60 9.75 -8.52 3.04
C GLY A 60 11.07 -9.18 2.64
N PHE A 61 12.20 -8.68 3.14
CA PHE A 61 13.53 -9.28 2.96
C PHE A 61 13.59 -10.69 3.54
N VAL A 62 13.15 -10.88 4.78
CA VAL A 62 13.15 -12.20 5.44
C VAL A 62 12.26 -13.19 4.70
N LEU A 63 11.04 -12.79 4.33
CA LEU A 63 10.10 -13.66 3.62
C LEU A 63 10.63 -14.08 2.24
N SER A 64 11.12 -13.12 1.45
CA SER A 64 11.71 -13.39 0.13
C SER A 64 12.96 -14.27 0.21
N GLY A 65 13.84 -14.04 1.19
CA GLY A 65 15.01 -14.87 1.45
C GLY A 65 14.64 -16.31 1.83
N MET A 66 13.67 -16.47 2.75
CA MET A 66 13.15 -17.78 3.15
C MET A 66 12.54 -18.54 1.97
N PHE A 67 11.78 -17.87 1.10
CA PHE A 67 11.24 -18.50 -0.11
C PHE A 67 12.34 -19.00 -1.04
N VAL A 68 13.39 -18.21 -1.29
CA VAL A 68 14.50 -18.63 -2.16
C VAL A 68 15.20 -19.87 -1.59
N ILE A 69 15.45 -19.90 -0.28
CA ILE A 69 16.05 -21.05 0.40
C ILE A 69 15.15 -22.29 0.30
N MET A 70 13.86 -22.16 0.66
CA MET A 70 12.91 -23.26 0.62
C MET A 70 12.70 -23.78 -0.81
N SER A 71 12.50 -22.89 -1.78
CA SER A 71 12.33 -23.26 -3.18
C SER A 71 13.57 -23.98 -3.74
N SER A 72 14.77 -23.54 -3.36
CA SER A 72 16.01 -24.22 -3.77
C SER A 72 16.12 -25.62 -3.15
N TRP A 73 15.67 -25.81 -1.92
CA TRP A 73 15.74 -27.09 -1.22
C TRP A 73 14.70 -28.09 -1.77
N TYR A 74 13.45 -27.66 -1.92
CA TYR A 74 12.36 -28.54 -2.33
C TYR A 74 12.20 -28.67 -3.85
N GLN A 75 13.00 -27.94 -4.65
CA GLN A 75 12.92 -27.90 -6.11
C GLN A 75 11.53 -27.54 -6.68
N THR A 76 10.68 -26.88 -5.89
CA THR A 76 9.26 -26.66 -6.22
C THR A 76 9.00 -25.52 -7.20
N SER A 77 9.84 -24.49 -7.25
CA SER A 77 9.59 -23.30 -8.09
C SER A 77 10.48 -23.20 -9.33
N ASN A 78 9.98 -22.51 -10.35
CA ASN A 78 10.70 -22.17 -11.58
C ASN A 78 11.91 -21.27 -11.29
N THR A 79 12.97 -21.43 -12.10
CA THR A 79 14.21 -20.64 -11.99
C THR A 79 13.96 -19.13 -12.07
N LEU A 80 13.08 -18.70 -12.98
CA LEU A 80 12.70 -17.30 -13.15
C LEU A 80 12.08 -16.71 -11.87
N GLN A 81 11.19 -17.44 -11.20
CA GLN A 81 10.58 -17.00 -9.94
C GLN A 81 11.62 -16.81 -8.83
N ARG A 82 12.61 -17.72 -8.74
CA ARG A 82 13.71 -17.60 -7.78
C ARG A 82 14.55 -16.34 -8.04
N VAL A 83 14.86 -16.06 -9.31
CA VAL A 83 15.62 -14.86 -9.70
C VAL A 83 14.86 -13.59 -9.31
N ILE A 84 13.55 -13.53 -9.55
CA ILE A 84 12.74 -12.37 -9.15
C ILE A 84 12.72 -12.21 -7.64
N MET A 85 12.45 -13.27 -6.88
CA MET A 85 12.42 -13.17 -5.42
C MET A 85 13.77 -12.79 -4.82
N LEU A 86 14.87 -13.29 -5.40
CA LEU A 86 16.21 -12.87 -5.02
C LEU A 86 16.45 -11.39 -5.34
N SER A 87 16.00 -10.91 -6.50
CA SER A 87 16.08 -9.49 -6.84
C SER A 87 15.25 -8.61 -5.89
N LEU A 88 14.03 -9.03 -5.54
CA LEU A 88 13.18 -8.33 -4.57
C LEU A 88 13.80 -8.32 -3.18
N SER A 89 14.42 -9.41 -2.76
CA SER A 89 15.16 -9.50 -1.49
C SER A 89 16.29 -8.46 -1.44
N ILE A 90 17.10 -8.37 -2.50
CA ILE A 90 18.17 -7.36 -2.62
C ILE A 90 17.60 -5.94 -2.59
N ILE A 91 16.48 -5.70 -3.29
CA ILE A 91 15.81 -4.39 -3.28
C ILE A 91 15.31 -4.05 -1.88
N PHE A 92 14.68 -4.99 -1.17
CA PHE A 92 14.18 -4.76 0.19
C PHE A 92 15.31 -4.38 1.16
N ILE A 93 16.41 -5.14 1.17
CA ILE A 93 17.52 -4.81 2.07
C ILE A 93 18.21 -3.50 1.68
N TYR A 94 18.32 -3.21 0.38
CA TYR A 94 18.85 -1.94 -0.10
C TYR A 94 17.99 -0.76 0.38
N LEU A 95 16.65 -0.86 0.29
CA LEU A 95 15.73 0.16 0.79
C LEU A 95 15.80 0.30 2.31
N VAL A 96 15.95 -0.79 3.06
CA VAL A 96 16.16 -0.74 4.52
C VAL A 96 17.44 0.02 4.86
N ILE A 97 18.56 -0.28 4.18
CA ILE A 97 19.83 0.40 4.40
C ILE A 97 19.72 1.87 4.02
N LEU A 98 19.17 2.18 2.84
CA LEU A 98 19.00 3.55 2.37
C LEU A 98 18.19 4.37 3.38
N LYS A 99 17.06 3.82 3.85
CA LYS A 99 16.17 4.51 4.77
C LYS A 99 16.74 4.64 6.19
N SER A 100 17.49 3.65 6.66
CA SER A 100 18.15 3.69 7.97
C SER A 100 19.39 4.60 8.00
N THR A 101 20.08 4.74 6.86
CA THR A 101 21.29 5.58 6.76
C THR A 101 20.98 7.03 6.39
N HIS A 102 19.80 7.31 5.84
CA HIS A 102 19.40 8.67 5.53
C HIS A 102 19.10 9.42 6.83
N THR A 103 20.07 10.19 7.31
CA THR A 103 19.88 11.05 8.48
C THR A 103 19.19 12.32 8.03
N THR A 104 17.87 12.34 8.13
CA THR A 104 17.08 13.55 7.96
C THR A 104 17.32 14.48 9.15
N GLN A 105 17.49 15.78 8.89
CA GLN A 105 17.43 16.76 9.97
C GLN A 105 16.01 16.71 10.51
N THR A 106 15.83 16.29 11.76
CA THR A 106 14.50 16.21 12.38
C THR A 106 13.82 17.56 12.29
N GLU A 107 12.85 17.69 11.38
CA GLU A 107 12.03 18.90 11.27
C GLU A 107 11.27 19.10 12.58
N ASP A 108 11.43 20.28 13.17
CA ASP A 108 10.69 20.61 14.37
C ASP A 108 9.20 20.80 14.00
N ILE A 109 8.29 20.61 14.95
CA ILE A 109 6.84 20.76 14.68
C ILE A 109 6.53 22.16 14.10
N MET A 110 7.29 23.17 14.53
CA MET A 110 7.19 24.54 14.05
C MET A 110 7.59 24.68 12.57
N ASP A 111 8.59 23.91 12.11
CA ASP A 111 9.03 23.90 10.71
C ASP A 111 7.98 23.23 9.83
N MET A 112 7.33 22.18 10.33
CA MET A 112 6.22 21.50 9.67
C MET A 112 5.03 22.45 9.39
N PHE A 113 4.72 23.35 10.33
CA PHE A 113 3.74 24.42 10.15
C PHE A 113 4.24 25.57 9.25
N ALA A 114 5.54 25.85 9.25
CA ALA A 114 6.12 26.86 8.36
C ALA A 114 6.16 26.40 6.89
N ILE A 115 6.34 25.09 6.66
CA ILE A 115 6.30 24.46 5.34
C ILE A 115 4.90 24.59 4.73
N GLU A 116 3.83 24.43 5.51
CA GLU A 116 2.44 24.66 5.07
C GLU A 116 2.30 26.04 4.39
N GLY A 117 2.79 27.11 5.04
CA GLY A 117 2.77 28.47 4.49
C GLY A 117 3.59 28.65 3.20
N SER A 118 4.62 27.83 2.97
CA SER A 118 5.46 27.89 1.77
C SER A 118 4.89 27.10 0.58
N ILE A 119 4.15 26.02 0.84
CA ILE A 119 3.51 25.18 -0.19
C ILE A 119 2.41 25.98 -0.92
N TYR A 120 1.68 26.83 -0.20
CA TYR A 120 0.62 27.70 -0.75
C TYR A 120 1.12 28.76 -1.76
N HIS A 121 2.42 28.93 -1.94
CA HIS A 121 2.99 29.95 -2.83
C HIS A 121 3.81 29.39 -4.01
N ARG A 122 3.95 28.07 -4.16
CA ARG A 122 4.70 27.47 -5.27
C ARG A 122 3.84 27.30 -6.52
N GLY A 123 4.46 27.45 -7.69
CA GLY A 123 3.79 27.23 -8.98
C GLY A 123 3.51 25.75 -9.23
N PHE A 124 2.48 25.44 -10.04
CA PHE A 124 2.09 24.07 -10.39
C PHE A 124 3.25 23.20 -10.92
N PHE A 125 4.09 23.76 -11.80
CA PHE A 125 5.22 23.03 -12.39
C PHE A 125 6.33 22.73 -11.38
N GLU A 126 6.56 23.62 -10.41
CA GLU A 126 7.56 23.40 -9.35
C GLU A 126 7.11 22.27 -8.41
N LEU A 127 5.83 22.28 -8.00
CA LEU A 127 5.22 21.20 -7.21
C LEU A 127 5.32 19.86 -7.95
N LEU A 128 5.09 19.84 -9.26
CA LEU A 128 5.14 18.60 -10.05
C LEU A 128 6.55 17.99 -10.10
N VAL A 129 7.59 18.82 -10.19
CA VAL A 129 8.99 18.36 -10.19
C VAL A 129 9.40 17.86 -8.80
N ASP A 130 9.03 18.59 -7.75
CA ASP A 130 9.37 18.23 -6.36
C ASP A 130 8.71 16.89 -5.95
N TYR A 131 7.45 16.67 -6.33
CA TYR A 131 6.73 15.44 -5.99
C TYR A 131 6.86 14.32 -7.02
N LEU A 132 7.58 14.53 -8.12
CA LEU A 132 7.71 13.56 -9.22
C LEU A 132 7.97 12.10 -8.76
N PRO A 133 8.91 11.79 -7.85
CA PRO A 133 9.11 10.41 -7.39
C PRO A 133 7.89 9.84 -6.67
N ARG A 134 7.17 10.66 -5.88
CA ARG A 134 5.94 10.26 -5.18
C ARG A 134 4.81 10.00 -6.18
N ILE A 135 4.68 10.86 -7.18
CA ILE A 135 3.69 10.73 -8.28
C ILE A 135 3.91 9.43 -9.04
N VAL A 136 5.15 9.15 -9.45
CA VAL A 136 5.49 7.93 -10.18
C VAL A 136 5.19 6.69 -9.34
N LEU A 137 5.53 6.69 -8.06
CA LEU A 137 5.24 5.58 -7.15
C LEU A 137 3.72 5.34 -7.03
N ILE A 138 2.94 6.40 -6.82
CA ILE A 138 1.48 6.34 -6.72
C ILE A 138 0.85 5.85 -8.03
N ALA A 139 1.30 6.38 -9.17
CA ALA A 139 0.81 5.97 -10.48
C ALA A 139 1.08 4.48 -10.75
N CYS A 140 2.29 4.00 -10.43
CA CYS A 140 2.63 2.58 -10.50
C CYS A 140 1.73 1.73 -9.60
N ALA A 141 1.44 2.19 -8.37
CA ALA A 141 0.53 1.48 -7.46
C ALA A 141 -0.89 1.39 -8.04
N TYR A 142 -1.45 2.47 -8.57
CA TYR A 142 -2.76 2.44 -9.23
C TYR A 142 -2.78 1.49 -10.43
N ILE A 143 -1.81 1.61 -11.35
CA ILE A 143 -1.82 0.85 -12.59
C ILE A 143 -1.64 -0.65 -12.30
N LEU A 144 -0.59 -1.02 -11.55
CA LEU A 144 -0.19 -2.42 -11.38
C LEU A 144 -1.06 -3.16 -10.38
N PHE A 145 -1.51 -2.51 -9.30
CA PHE A 145 -2.23 -3.18 -8.22
C PHE A 145 -3.75 -2.96 -8.27
N VAL A 146 -4.24 -1.90 -8.91
CA VAL A 146 -5.68 -1.58 -8.91
C VAL A 146 -6.27 -1.76 -10.31
N TYR A 147 -5.86 -0.96 -11.29
CA TYR A 147 -6.54 -0.91 -12.59
C TYR A 147 -6.32 -2.16 -13.43
N VAL A 148 -5.07 -2.57 -13.67
CA VAL A 148 -4.79 -3.77 -14.50
C VAL A 148 -5.47 -5.02 -13.90
N PRO A 149 -5.34 -5.33 -12.60
CA PRO A 149 -5.97 -6.52 -12.02
C PRO A 149 -7.49 -6.50 -12.05
N LEU A 150 -8.12 -5.35 -11.77
CA LEU A 150 -9.58 -5.22 -11.79
C LEU A 150 -10.14 -5.25 -13.21
N LEU A 151 -9.49 -4.58 -14.18
CA LEU A 151 -9.93 -4.62 -15.57
C LEU A 151 -9.79 -6.02 -16.18
N PHE A 152 -8.73 -6.75 -15.85
CA PHE A 152 -8.60 -8.15 -16.27
C PHE A 152 -9.74 -9.02 -15.74
N LEU A 153 -10.17 -8.81 -14.49
CA LEU A 153 -11.36 -9.46 -13.95
C LEU A 153 -12.65 -9.07 -14.67
N ILE A 154 -12.84 -7.77 -14.92
CA ILE A 154 -14.06 -7.26 -15.54
C ILE A 154 -14.20 -7.79 -16.96
N PHE A 155 -13.12 -7.78 -17.74
CA PHE A 155 -13.15 -8.22 -19.14
C PHE A 155 -12.91 -9.73 -19.31
N GLY A 156 -12.62 -10.46 -18.24
CA GLY A 156 -12.29 -11.89 -18.33
C GLY A 156 -11.01 -12.15 -19.12
N ILE A 157 -10.07 -11.21 -19.12
CA ILE A 157 -8.79 -11.36 -19.83
C ILE A 157 -7.89 -12.26 -18.98
N HIS A 158 -7.44 -13.37 -19.56
CA HIS A 158 -6.58 -14.32 -18.88
C HIS A 158 -5.25 -14.41 -19.64
N PRO A 159 -4.11 -14.14 -18.98
CA PRO A 159 -2.80 -14.37 -19.57
C PRO A 159 -2.67 -15.81 -20.10
N ASN A 160 -2.00 -15.97 -21.25
CA ASN A 160 -1.86 -17.28 -21.87
C ASN A 160 -0.95 -18.20 -21.02
N GLN A 161 -1.56 -19.15 -20.31
CA GLN A 161 -0.87 -20.05 -19.38
C GLN A 161 0.09 -21.05 -20.05
N HIS A 162 0.04 -21.20 -21.39
CA HIS A 162 0.93 -22.10 -22.12
C HIS A 162 2.38 -21.59 -22.19
N ASN A 163 2.58 -20.26 -22.07
CA ASN A 163 3.92 -19.67 -22.01
C ASN A 163 4.33 -19.44 -20.55
N GLN A 164 5.60 -19.68 -20.21
CA GLN A 164 6.14 -19.46 -18.86
C GLN A 164 5.87 -18.03 -18.35
N ILE A 165 5.98 -17.04 -19.24
CA ILE A 165 5.70 -15.62 -18.92
C ILE A 165 4.21 -15.41 -18.62
N GLY A 166 3.32 -16.07 -19.37
CA GLY A 166 1.89 -15.93 -19.16
C GLY A 166 1.39 -16.64 -17.91
N LYS A 167 1.95 -17.83 -17.59
CA LYS A 167 1.72 -18.49 -16.29
C LYS A 167 2.18 -17.59 -15.14
N MET A 168 3.38 -17.03 -15.23
CA MET A 168 3.89 -16.09 -14.23
C MET A 168 3.00 -14.85 -14.06
N LEU A 169 2.56 -14.22 -15.16
CA LEU A 169 1.69 -13.03 -15.10
C LEU A 169 0.33 -13.36 -14.46
N TYR A 170 -0.17 -14.58 -14.68
CA TYR A 170 -1.36 -15.07 -14.02
C TYR A 170 -1.14 -15.24 -12.50
N ASP A 171 -0.02 -15.86 -12.11
CA ASP A 171 0.32 -16.12 -10.70
C ASP A 171 0.64 -14.83 -9.92
N MET A 172 1.16 -13.80 -10.60
CA MET A 172 1.49 -12.49 -10.01
C MET A 172 0.28 -11.57 -9.82
N ARG A 173 -0.93 -12.02 -10.18
CA ARG A 173 -2.11 -11.19 -10.06
C ARG A 173 -2.43 -10.92 -8.57
N PRO A 174 -2.59 -9.66 -8.14
CA PRO A 174 -2.90 -9.37 -6.75
C PRO A 174 -4.30 -9.87 -6.38
N SER A 175 -4.42 -10.37 -5.15
CA SER A 175 -5.72 -10.75 -4.58
C SER A 175 -6.59 -9.52 -4.30
N ILE A 176 -7.90 -9.73 -4.14
CA ILE A 176 -8.84 -8.65 -3.78
C ILE A 176 -8.44 -7.97 -2.47
N ASN A 177 -7.91 -8.70 -1.48
CA ASN A 177 -7.44 -8.10 -0.22
C ASN A 177 -6.24 -7.17 -0.44
N VAL A 178 -5.30 -7.55 -1.31
CA VAL A 178 -4.18 -6.67 -1.69
C VAL A 178 -4.70 -5.43 -2.41
N VAL A 179 -5.63 -5.58 -3.36
CA VAL A 179 -6.24 -4.43 -4.06
C VAL A 179 -6.91 -3.48 -3.06
N ILE A 180 -7.68 -4.02 -2.10
CA ILE A 180 -8.32 -3.24 -1.03
C ILE A 180 -7.27 -2.53 -0.18
N ALA A 181 -6.19 -3.20 0.22
CA ALA A 181 -5.13 -2.60 1.02
C ALA A 181 -4.36 -1.50 0.27
N VAL A 182 -4.17 -1.65 -1.04
CA VAL A 182 -3.58 -0.59 -1.88
C VAL A 182 -4.53 0.59 -1.97
N LEU A 183 -5.82 0.38 -2.27
CA LEU A 183 -6.82 1.46 -2.25
C LEU A 183 -6.94 2.12 -0.87
N PHE A 184 -6.79 1.35 0.19
CA PHE A 184 -6.73 1.86 1.56
C PHE A 184 -5.56 2.82 1.73
N ALA A 185 -4.36 2.40 1.36
CA ALA A 185 -3.18 3.26 1.39
C ALA A 185 -3.38 4.54 0.57
N LEU A 186 -3.94 4.41 -0.63
CA LEU A 186 -4.20 5.52 -1.55
C LEU A 186 -5.29 6.48 -1.03
N SER A 187 -6.20 6.01 -0.17
CA SER A 187 -7.20 6.86 0.48
C SER A 187 -6.66 7.71 1.64
N LEU A 188 -5.45 7.43 2.16
CA LEU A 188 -4.77 8.25 3.18
C LEU A 188 -4.16 9.49 2.52
N GLN A 189 -5.02 10.44 2.19
CA GLN A 189 -4.66 11.73 1.61
C GLN A 189 -5.68 12.80 2.01
N PRO A 190 -5.29 14.08 2.01
CA PRO A 190 -6.26 15.16 2.17
C PRO A 190 -7.22 15.21 0.97
N TYR A 191 -8.51 15.40 1.25
CA TYR A 191 -9.58 15.44 0.23
C TYR A 191 -9.88 16.87 -0.24
N TYR A 192 -9.33 17.86 0.45
CA TYR A 192 -9.44 19.26 0.10
C TYR A 192 -8.07 19.93 0.20
N PHE A 193 -7.57 20.43 -0.93
CA PHE A 193 -6.30 21.13 -1.05
C PHE A 193 -6.46 22.29 -2.04
N ARG A 194 -6.51 23.53 -1.55
CA ARG A 194 -6.99 24.68 -2.34
C ARG A 194 -6.14 24.95 -3.59
N ASP A 195 -4.84 24.69 -3.54
CA ASP A 195 -3.88 25.14 -4.56
C ASP A 195 -3.07 24.00 -5.24
N ASN A 196 -3.39 22.73 -4.95
CA ASN A 196 -2.68 21.56 -5.51
C ASN A 196 -3.55 20.73 -6.46
N LEU A 197 -3.49 21.03 -7.77
CA LEU A 197 -4.23 20.30 -8.81
C LEU A 197 -3.88 18.80 -8.87
N TYR A 198 -2.63 18.42 -8.53
CA TYR A 198 -2.23 17.01 -8.51
C TYR A 198 -3.04 16.20 -7.49
N ALA A 199 -3.34 16.77 -6.33
CA ALA A 199 -4.14 16.09 -5.30
C ALA A 199 -5.54 15.72 -5.82
N TYR A 200 -6.16 16.58 -6.65
CA TYR A 200 -7.46 16.29 -7.26
C TYR A 200 -7.41 15.17 -8.31
N PHE A 201 -6.32 15.08 -9.08
CA PHE A 201 -6.13 13.94 -9.99
C PHE A 201 -5.97 12.62 -9.23
N ASP A 202 -5.27 12.63 -8.09
CA ASP A 202 -5.14 11.46 -7.21
C ASP A 202 -6.48 11.06 -6.59
N ILE A 203 -7.28 12.03 -6.12
CA ILE A 203 -8.64 11.78 -5.63
C ILE A 203 -9.54 11.18 -6.73
N PHE A 204 -9.47 11.72 -7.94
CA PHE A 204 -10.22 11.17 -9.08
C PHE A 204 -9.78 9.72 -9.36
N ALA A 205 -8.47 9.45 -9.39
CA ALA A 205 -7.93 8.11 -9.57
C ALA A 205 -8.41 7.13 -8.50
N LEU A 206 -8.45 7.56 -7.23
CA LEU A 206 -8.99 6.79 -6.11
C LEU A 206 -10.44 6.39 -6.35
N PHE A 207 -11.30 7.33 -6.72
CA PHE A 207 -12.73 7.05 -6.94
C PHE A 207 -12.97 6.17 -8.17
N VAL A 208 -12.17 6.30 -9.23
CA VAL A 208 -12.21 5.36 -10.36
C VAL A 208 -11.84 3.95 -9.89
N GLY A 209 -10.77 3.81 -9.11
CA GLY A 209 -10.33 2.51 -8.57
C GLY A 209 -11.37 1.88 -7.64
N PHE A 210 -11.97 2.69 -6.77
CA PHE A 210 -13.06 2.28 -5.88
C PHE A 210 -14.31 1.85 -6.66
N GLY A 211 -14.69 2.60 -7.71
CA GLY A 211 -15.80 2.25 -8.60
C GLY A 211 -15.56 0.93 -9.34
N LEU A 212 -14.34 0.69 -9.83
CA LEU A 212 -13.97 -0.58 -10.45
C LEU A 212 -14.05 -1.74 -9.45
N LEU A 213 -13.64 -1.54 -8.20
CA LEU A 213 -13.73 -2.57 -7.16
C LEU A 213 -15.20 -2.91 -6.84
N ILE A 214 -16.08 -1.92 -6.73
CA ILE A 214 -17.53 -2.13 -6.57
C ILE A 214 -18.09 -2.91 -7.76
N TRP A 215 -17.69 -2.56 -8.98
CA TRP A 215 -18.15 -3.27 -10.18
C TRP A 215 -17.73 -4.75 -10.15
N VAL A 216 -16.49 -5.04 -9.79
CA VAL A 216 -15.99 -6.41 -9.62
C VAL A 216 -16.78 -7.14 -8.53
N MET A 217 -17.08 -6.49 -7.41
CA MET A 217 -17.91 -7.05 -6.33
C MET A 217 -19.32 -7.41 -6.79
N ILE A 218 -19.94 -6.59 -7.65
CA ILE A 218 -21.27 -6.86 -8.20
C ILE A 218 -21.22 -8.04 -9.18
N LYS A 219 -20.21 -8.06 -10.07
CA LYS A 219 -20.08 -9.04 -11.17
C LYS A 219 -19.59 -10.41 -10.70
N HIS A 220 -18.63 -10.45 -9.78
CA HIS A 220 -17.90 -11.64 -9.33
C HIS A 220 -17.98 -11.79 -7.81
N ARG A 221 -19.21 -11.98 -7.30
CA ARG A 221 -19.51 -12.08 -5.86
C ARG A 221 -18.79 -13.25 -5.17
N ASP A 222 -18.47 -14.29 -5.94
CA ASP A 222 -17.74 -15.48 -5.51
C ASP A 222 -16.30 -15.19 -5.08
N LEU A 223 -15.70 -14.10 -5.58
CA LEU A 223 -14.36 -13.67 -5.18
C LEU A 223 -14.32 -12.99 -3.80
N PHE A 224 -15.48 -12.62 -3.24
CA PHE A 224 -15.58 -11.91 -1.97
C PHE A 224 -16.00 -12.86 -0.85
N GLY A 225 -15.02 -13.28 -0.06
CA GLY A 225 -15.25 -13.98 1.20
C GLY A 225 -15.44 -13.00 2.37
N PHE A 226 -15.52 -13.56 3.57
CA PHE A 226 -15.70 -12.78 4.80
C PHE A 226 -14.60 -11.71 4.98
N TYR A 227 -13.34 -12.08 4.77
CA TYR A 227 -12.21 -11.16 4.94
C TYR A 227 -12.21 -10.03 3.90
N GLU A 228 -12.52 -10.35 2.64
CA GLU A 228 -12.64 -9.36 1.58
C GLU A 228 -13.76 -8.34 1.88
N TYR A 229 -14.92 -8.79 2.39
CA TYR A 229 -16.00 -7.87 2.81
C TYR A 229 -15.62 -7.02 4.02
N MET A 230 -14.97 -7.60 5.02
CA MET A 230 -14.52 -6.84 6.20
C MET A 230 -13.51 -5.77 5.79
N ASN A 231 -12.50 -6.14 5.00
CA ASN A 231 -11.49 -5.20 4.51
C ASN A 231 -12.12 -4.11 3.63
N PHE A 232 -13.11 -4.45 2.80
CA PHE A 232 -13.86 -3.46 2.02
C PHE A 232 -14.61 -2.47 2.93
N ALA A 233 -15.25 -2.94 4.01
CA ALA A 233 -15.88 -2.05 4.98
C ALA A 233 -14.86 -1.11 5.66
N LEU A 234 -13.67 -1.62 6.00
CA LEU A 234 -12.58 -0.80 6.54
C LEU A 234 -12.12 0.27 5.54
N LEU A 235 -12.03 -0.06 4.25
CA LEU A 235 -11.71 0.90 3.19
C LEU A 235 -12.74 2.03 3.11
N VAL A 236 -14.05 1.69 3.10
CA VAL A 236 -15.12 2.68 3.08
C VAL A 236 -15.04 3.60 4.31
N LEU A 237 -14.86 3.01 5.49
CA LEU A 237 -14.74 3.76 6.73
C LEU A 237 -13.51 4.67 6.73
N ASN A 238 -12.37 4.21 6.21
CA ASN A 238 -11.16 5.00 6.10
C ASN A 238 -11.34 6.20 5.17
N ILE A 239 -11.98 6.03 4.02
CA ILE A 239 -12.30 7.14 3.09
C ILE A 239 -13.14 8.21 3.82
N ILE A 240 -14.17 7.79 4.56
CA ILE A 240 -15.03 8.71 5.33
C ILE A 240 -14.23 9.43 6.41
N ILE A 241 -13.39 8.72 7.16
CA ILE A 241 -12.59 9.31 8.24
C ILE A 241 -11.56 10.30 7.68
N CYS A 242 -10.87 9.95 6.58
CA CYS A 242 -9.91 10.84 5.94
C CYS A 242 -10.59 12.09 5.36
N PHE A 243 -11.82 11.95 4.85
CA PHE A 243 -12.63 13.10 4.43
C PHE A 243 -12.96 14.03 5.60
N ILE A 244 -13.43 13.48 6.73
CA ILE A 244 -13.74 14.27 7.95
C ILE A 244 -12.48 14.92 8.54
N CYS A 245 -11.36 14.19 8.55
CA CYS A 245 -10.09 14.62 9.12
C CYS A 245 -9.18 15.31 8.08
N THR A 246 -9.73 15.80 6.96
CA THR A 246 -8.94 16.39 5.88
C THR A 246 -8.13 17.60 6.36
N SER A 247 -8.60 18.34 7.37
CA SER A 247 -7.86 19.44 7.96
C SER A 247 -6.57 18.99 8.62
N VAL A 248 -6.57 17.87 9.36
CA VAL A 248 -5.36 17.33 10.00
C VAL A 248 -4.39 16.78 8.95
N LEU A 249 -4.90 16.11 7.92
CA LEU A 249 -4.09 15.58 6.83
C LEU A 249 -3.47 16.67 5.95
N ALA A 250 -4.10 17.85 5.86
CA ALA A 250 -3.62 18.96 5.05
C ALA A 250 -2.51 19.79 5.72
N ILE A 251 -2.30 19.66 7.03
CA ILE A 251 -1.28 20.43 7.78
C ILE A 251 0.15 20.11 7.32
N SER A 252 0.40 18.89 6.83
CA SER A 252 1.76 18.51 6.42
C SER A 252 1.78 17.41 5.39
N ASP A 253 2.67 17.54 4.41
CA ASP A 253 2.99 16.54 3.39
C ASP A 253 3.52 15.21 3.94
N ASN A 254 3.93 15.17 5.21
CA ASN A 254 4.42 13.95 5.87
C ASN A 254 3.32 12.90 6.03
N TYR A 255 2.04 13.20 5.73
CA TYR A 255 0.99 12.18 5.60
C TYR A 255 1.39 11.07 4.60
N PHE A 256 2.28 11.39 3.64
CA PHE A 256 2.84 10.42 2.71
C PHE A 256 3.60 9.28 3.42
N ASN A 257 4.17 9.49 4.61
CA ASN A 257 4.84 8.42 5.37
C ASN A 257 3.85 7.34 5.81
N ALA A 258 2.66 7.73 6.27
CA ALA A 258 1.59 6.79 6.57
C ALA A 258 1.14 6.06 5.30
N ARG A 259 0.86 6.80 4.23
CA ARG A 259 0.50 6.23 2.92
C ARG A 259 1.54 5.23 2.40
N TYR A 260 2.82 5.58 2.49
CA TYR A 260 3.94 4.74 2.08
C TYR A 260 4.02 3.46 2.91
N ALA A 261 3.84 3.52 4.24
CA ALA A 261 3.83 2.34 5.10
C ALA A 261 2.76 1.34 4.69
N PHE A 262 1.54 1.81 4.37
CA PHE A 262 0.47 0.94 3.89
C PHE A 262 0.70 0.40 2.47
N LEU A 263 1.35 1.17 1.58
CA LEU A 263 1.75 0.67 0.26
C LEU A 263 2.81 -0.44 0.39
N VAL A 264 3.81 -0.26 1.25
CA VAL A 264 4.81 -1.29 1.55
C VAL A 264 4.14 -2.52 2.17
N PHE A 265 3.22 -2.34 3.12
CA PHE A 265 2.44 -3.43 3.70
C PHE A 265 1.70 -4.24 2.64
N ALA A 266 0.97 -3.58 1.73
CA ALA A 266 0.25 -4.26 0.66
C ALA A 266 1.20 -4.97 -0.32
N PHE A 267 2.34 -4.34 -0.63
CA PHE A 267 3.37 -4.93 -1.50
C PHE A 267 4.00 -6.19 -0.89
N VAL A 268 4.35 -6.15 0.40
CA VAL A 268 4.88 -7.32 1.12
C VAL A 268 3.82 -8.42 1.23
N GLY A 269 2.56 -8.05 1.48
CA GLY A 269 1.44 -9.00 1.47
C GLY A 269 1.26 -9.69 0.13
N TRP A 270 1.32 -8.95 -0.98
CA TRP A 270 1.29 -9.51 -2.33
C TRP A 270 2.45 -10.47 -2.59
N CYS A 271 3.67 -10.09 -2.22
CA CYS A 271 4.83 -10.98 -2.32
C CYS A 271 4.63 -12.26 -1.50
N ALA A 272 4.08 -12.16 -0.29
CA ALA A 272 3.79 -13.31 0.57
C ALA A 272 2.75 -14.25 -0.02
N GLU A 273 1.67 -13.72 -0.59
CA GLU A 273 0.65 -14.52 -1.30
C GLU A 273 1.27 -15.24 -2.50
N TRP A 274 2.06 -14.52 -3.32
CA TRP A 274 2.73 -15.09 -4.49
C TRP A 274 3.74 -16.18 -4.11
N MET A 275 4.56 -15.96 -3.06
CA MET A 275 5.48 -16.96 -2.53
C MET A 275 4.75 -18.23 -2.09
N TYR A 276 3.63 -18.05 -1.41
CA TYR A 276 2.92 -19.15 -0.81
C TYR A 276 2.22 -20.06 -1.81
N ASP A 277 1.58 -19.46 -2.82
CA ASP A 277 0.87 -20.24 -3.83
C ASP A 277 1.83 -21.04 -4.73
N ASN A 278 3.11 -20.64 -4.83
CA ASN A 278 4.14 -21.36 -5.57
C ASN A 278 4.91 -22.43 -4.76
N ILE A 279 4.81 -22.44 -3.42
CA ILE A 279 5.47 -23.47 -2.58
C ILE A 279 4.60 -24.73 -2.44
N LYS A 280 3.29 -24.65 -2.69
CA LYS A 280 2.42 -25.82 -2.56
C LYS A 280 2.92 -26.92 -3.49
N PRO A 281 3.20 -28.14 -2.97
CA PRO A 281 3.28 -29.29 -3.84
C PRO A 281 1.92 -29.45 -4.52
N ASP A 282 1.92 -29.71 -5.82
CA ASP A 282 0.72 -30.18 -6.50
C ASP A 282 0.25 -31.43 -5.74
N GLU A 283 -0.83 -31.30 -4.97
CA GLU A 283 -1.53 -32.47 -4.43
C GLU A 283 -2.15 -33.17 -5.64
N GLU A 284 -1.49 -34.24 -6.12
CA GLU A 284 -2.12 -35.27 -6.97
C GLU A 284 -3.29 -35.94 -6.24
#